data_AF-A0A383DTA7-F1
#
_entry.id   AF-A0A383DTA7-F1
#
_cell.length_a   1.000
_cell.length_b   1.000
_cell.length_c   1.000
_cell.angle_alpha   90.00
_cell.angle_beta   90.00
_cell.angle_gamma   90.00
#
_symmetry.space_group_name_H-M   'P 1'
#
loop_
_entity.id
_entity.type
_entity.pdbx_description
1 polymer ?
#
loop_
_entity_poly.entity_id
_entity_poly.type
_entity_poly.pdbx_seq_one_letter_code
_entity_poly.pdbx_strand_id
1 'polypeptide(L)'
;ADSAALNKALDAALSAAKEAQSASTKATIDEKMETAFVNIAGINAFANAMDVHAQAAITAAPDEAGVGAAAAKVREMAANIKAWASTANATATNDVATNDSVTVQKIFVDRVVDHLNAARNGYDADNSGSIGDVVTDTSDPDLPVETSDGTGEGGGAQAYTAARNMANFSLTASPLPAAEVTEVVEPEPEPEPEPEPTTHILDLGLPSVGERILASIMQVSMVIGLAFVGVGGL
;
A
#
# COMPACT_ATOMS: atom_id res chain seq x y z
N ALA A 1 -2.79 2.01 11.97
CA ALA A 1 -1.47 2.33 12.56
C ALA A 1 -0.44 2.65 11.48
N ASP A 2 -0.45 1.91 10.37
CA ASP A 2 0.58 1.99 9.34
C ASP A 2 0.50 3.24 8.43
N SER A 3 -0.65 3.59 7.84
CA SER A 3 -0.73 4.80 6.98
C SER A 3 -0.38 6.12 7.70
N ALA A 4 -0.71 6.19 9.00
CA ALA A 4 -0.32 7.31 9.85
C ALA A 4 1.21 7.38 10.07
N ALA A 5 1.90 6.24 10.07
CA ALA A 5 3.35 6.20 10.18
C ALA A 5 4.04 6.71 8.90
N LEU A 6 3.52 6.37 7.71
CA LEU A 6 4.02 6.93 6.44
C LEU A 6 3.85 8.43 6.38
N ASN A 7 2.63 8.92 6.64
CA ASN A 7 2.34 10.35 6.59
C ASN A 7 3.19 11.11 7.62
N LYS A 8 3.33 10.57 8.83
CA LYS A 8 4.22 11.13 9.86
C LYS A 8 5.67 11.20 9.41
N ALA A 9 6.19 10.12 8.80
CA ALA A 9 7.57 10.10 8.30
C ALA A 9 7.78 11.08 7.13
N LEU A 10 6.84 11.13 6.19
CA LEU A 10 6.85 12.11 5.10
C LEU A 10 6.74 13.55 5.62
N ASP A 11 5.86 13.82 6.59
CA ASP A 11 5.67 15.15 7.19
C ASP A 11 6.94 15.60 7.89
N ALA A 12 7.56 14.71 8.69
CA ALA A 12 8.80 15.01 9.38
C ALA A 12 9.96 15.23 8.39
N ALA A 13 10.09 14.40 7.36
CA ALA A 13 11.10 14.58 6.32
C ALA A 13 10.92 15.89 5.55
N LEU A 14 9.69 16.21 5.12
CA LEU A 14 9.38 17.46 4.42
C LEU A 14 9.56 18.69 5.31
N SER A 15 9.18 18.63 6.58
CA SER A 15 9.39 19.73 7.53
C SER A 15 10.88 20.01 7.68
N ALA A 16 11.69 18.97 7.93
CA ALA A 16 13.13 19.10 8.07
C ALA A 16 13.79 19.64 6.79
N ALA A 17 13.40 19.15 5.62
CA ALA A 17 13.91 19.65 4.34
C ALA A 17 13.53 21.13 4.09
N LYS A 18 12.31 21.55 4.45
CA LYS A 18 11.88 22.96 4.34
C LYS A 18 12.61 23.86 5.33
N GLU A 19 12.89 23.37 6.54
CA GLU A 19 13.74 24.08 7.51
C GLU A 19 15.17 24.24 6.98
N ALA A 20 15.72 23.21 6.33
CA ALA A 20 17.01 23.30 5.65
C ALA A 20 16.97 24.34 4.52
N GLN A 21 15.91 24.37 3.71
CA GLN A 21 15.73 25.34 2.63
C GLN A 21 15.76 26.79 3.15
N SER A 22 15.13 27.02 4.30
CA SER A 22 15.04 28.34 4.94
C SER A 22 16.33 28.75 5.68
N ALA A 23 17.22 27.80 5.96
CA ALA A 23 18.45 28.05 6.72
C ALA A 23 19.42 28.98 5.97
N SER A 24 20.19 29.77 6.70
CA SER A 24 21.14 30.74 6.12
C SER A 24 22.59 30.25 6.11
N THR A 25 22.88 29.11 6.74
CA THR A 25 24.24 28.59 6.90
C THR A 25 24.30 27.12 6.49
N LYS A 26 25.47 26.70 5.99
CA LYS A 26 25.73 25.30 5.66
C LYS A 26 25.52 24.36 6.84
N ALA A 27 26.04 24.73 8.02
CA ALA A 27 25.93 23.91 9.22
C ALA A 27 24.46 23.60 9.58
N THR A 28 23.57 24.60 9.51
CA THR A 28 22.15 24.40 9.77
C THR A 28 21.45 23.62 8.65
N ILE A 29 21.84 23.81 7.39
CA ILE A 29 21.35 22.97 6.28
C ILE A 29 21.70 21.51 6.53
N ASP A 30 22.97 21.21 6.82
CA ASP A 30 23.47 19.86 7.01
C ASP A 30 22.77 19.17 8.20
N GLU A 31 22.60 19.86 9.34
CA GLU A 31 21.87 19.36 10.51
C GLU A 31 20.41 19.00 10.20
N LYS A 32 19.71 19.88 9.46
CA LYS A 32 18.30 19.66 9.11
C LYS A 32 18.14 18.56 8.07
N MET A 33 19.08 18.44 7.14
CA MET A 33 19.10 17.33 6.20
C MET A 33 19.43 16.00 6.88
N GLU A 34 20.25 16.00 7.92
CA GLU A 34 20.47 14.82 8.77
C GLU A 34 19.17 14.33 9.42
N THR A 35 18.37 15.26 9.93
CA THR A 35 17.02 14.95 10.43
C THR A 35 16.11 14.43 9.33
N ALA A 36 16.16 14.99 8.12
CA ALA A 36 15.38 14.51 6.98
C ALA A 36 15.76 13.06 6.60
N PHE A 37 17.06 12.69 6.62
CA PHE A 37 17.52 11.34 6.30
C PHE A 37 16.94 10.26 7.20
N VAL A 38 16.91 10.50 8.52
CA VAL A 38 16.33 9.54 9.48
C VAL A 38 14.87 9.24 9.13
N ASN A 39 14.12 10.27 8.74
CA ASN A 39 12.73 10.12 8.34
C ASN A 39 12.57 9.45 6.97
N ILE A 40 13.48 9.71 6.02
CA ILE A 40 13.53 9.02 4.72
C ILE A 40 13.75 7.52 4.88
N ALA A 41 14.62 7.10 5.80
CA ALA A 41 14.81 5.67 6.11
C ALA A 41 13.50 5.05 6.63
N GLY A 42 12.73 5.78 7.45
CA GLY A 42 11.40 5.38 7.90
C GLY A 42 10.40 5.19 6.76
N ILE A 43 10.41 6.06 5.74
CA ILE A 43 9.58 5.93 4.54
C ILE A 43 9.90 4.64 3.78
N ASN A 44 11.19 4.32 3.59
CA ASN A 44 11.60 3.09 2.92
C ASN A 44 11.19 1.84 3.69
N ALA A 45 11.32 1.84 5.02
CA ALA A 45 10.86 0.74 5.86
C ALA A 45 9.35 0.55 5.76
N PHE A 46 8.59 1.64 5.70
CA PHE A 46 7.15 1.61 5.51
C PHE A 46 6.75 1.02 4.15
N ALA A 47 7.37 1.49 3.07
CA ALA A 47 7.10 0.99 1.73
C ALA A 47 7.36 -0.53 1.63
N ASN A 48 8.43 -1.03 2.26
CA ASN A 48 8.66 -2.47 2.34
C ASN A 48 7.55 -3.21 3.10
N ALA A 49 7.07 -2.65 4.23
CA ALA A 49 5.97 -3.25 4.98
C ALA A 49 4.65 -3.28 4.18
N MET A 50 4.35 -2.23 3.41
CA MET A 50 3.20 -2.22 2.50
C MET A 50 3.25 -3.35 1.46
N ASP A 51 4.41 -3.56 0.83
CA ASP A 51 4.59 -4.64 -0.15
C ASP A 51 4.37 -6.01 0.48
N VAL A 52 4.95 -6.24 1.67
CA VAL A 52 4.77 -7.48 2.45
C VAL A 52 3.29 -7.70 2.79
N HIS A 53 2.58 -6.68 3.27
CA HIS A 53 1.17 -6.80 3.62
C HIS A 53 0.27 -7.05 2.40
N ALA A 54 0.55 -6.37 1.28
CA ALA A 54 -0.17 -6.62 0.04
C ALA A 54 0.07 -8.04 -0.49
N GLN A 55 1.29 -8.56 -0.38
CA GLN A 55 1.60 -9.94 -0.74
C GLN A 55 0.90 -10.96 0.17
N ALA A 56 0.80 -10.67 1.48
CA ALA A 56 0.01 -11.48 2.40
C ALA A 56 -1.49 -11.48 2.03
N ALA A 57 -2.04 -10.34 1.61
CA ALA A 57 -3.43 -10.26 1.15
C ALA A 57 -3.71 -11.12 -0.09
N ILE A 58 -2.81 -11.12 -1.07
CA ILE A 58 -2.90 -12.00 -2.25
C ILE A 58 -2.91 -13.47 -1.83
N THR A 59 -2.06 -13.84 -0.88
CA THR A 59 -1.97 -15.22 -0.39
C THR A 59 -3.21 -15.66 0.39
N ALA A 60 -3.83 -14.73 1.14
CA ALA A 60 -5.00 -15.01 1.96
C ALA A 60 -6.29 -15.14 1.14
N ALA A 61 -6.39 -14.44 0.01
CA ALA A 61 -7.58 -14.42 -0.85
C ALA A 61 -7.22 -14.67 -2.32
N PRO A 62 -6.67 -15.86 -2.67
CA PRO A 62 -6.19 -16.15 -4.03
C PRO A 62 -7.32 -16.16 -5.08
N ASP A 63 -8.55 -16.45 -4.66
CA ASP A 63 -9.72 -16.55 -5.54
C ASP A 63 -10.47 -15.21 -5.72
N GLU A 64 -10.09 -14.18 -4.95
CA GLU A 64 -10.72 -12.86 -5.00
C GLU A 64 -9.97 -11.92 -5.94
N ALA A 65 -10.35 -11.91 -7.22
CA ALA A 65 -9.71 -11.10 -8.25
C ALA A 65 -9.63 -9.59 -7.90
N GLY A 66 -10.64 -9.05 -7.19
CA GLY A 66 -10.64 -7.66 -6.73
C GLY A 66 -9.57 -7.37 -5.67
N VAL A 67 -9.35 -8.31 -4.74
CA VAL A 67 -8.27 -8.21 -3.74
C VAL A 67 -6.91 -8.34 -4.41
N GLY A 68 -6.75 -9.28 -5.35
CA GLY A 68 -5.52 -9.46 -6.11
C GLY A 68 -5.13 -8.21 -6.91
N ALA A 69 -6.07 -7.62 -7.63
CA ALA A 69 -5.83 -6.40 -8.42
C ALA A 69 -5.48 -5.19 -7.53
N ALA A 70 -6.21 -4.98 -6.43
CA ALA A 70 -5.93 -3.89 -5.51
C ALA A 70 -4.59 -4.06 -4.79
N ALA A 71 -4.24 -5.28 -4.39
CA ALA A 71 -2.94 -5.60 -3.79
C ALA A 71 -1.79 -5.35 -4.78
N ALA A 72 -1.93 -5.74 -6.05
CA ALA A 72 -0.92 -5.46 -7.08
C ALA A 72 -0.65 -3.95 -7.21
N LYS A 73 -1.71 -3.13 -7.24
CA LYS A 73 -1.57 -1.67 -7.22
C LYS A 73 -0.85 -1.16 -5.97
N VAL A 74 -1.19 -1.64 -4.77
CA VAL A 74 -0.49 -1.24 -3.53
C VAL A 74 1.01 -1.55 -3.61
N ARG A 75 1.39 -2.72 -4.15
CA ARG A 75 2.80 -3.13 -4.30
C ARG A 75 3.54 -2.23 -5.28
N GLU A 76 2.92 -1.89 -6.40
CA GLU A 76 3.47 -0.94 -7.37
C GLU A 76 3.70 0.44 -6.73
N MET A 77 2.69 0.98 -6.05
CA MET A 77 2.82 2.27 -5.36
C MET A 77 3.89 2.23 -4.26
N ALA A 78 4.02 1.11 -3.53
CA ALA A 78 5.09 0.92 -2.56
C ALA A 78 6.49 0.96 -3.21
N ALA A 79 6.64 0.34 -4.38
CA ALA A 79 7.88 0.42 -5.15
C ALA A 79 8.20 1.85 -5.59
N ASN A 80 7.20 2.60 -6.05
CA ASN A 80 7.36 4.00 -6.49
C ASN A 80 7.72 4.92 -5.32
N ILE A 81 7.03 4.80 -4.17
CA ILE A 81 7.36 5.52 -2.93
C ILE A 81 8.83 5.29 -2.53
N LYS A 82 9.28 4.03 -2.58
CA LYS A 82 10.65 3.64 -2.24
C LYS A 82 11.66 4.21 -3.23
N ALA A 83 11.35 4.22 -4.52
CA ALA A 83 12.21 4.81 -5.55
C ALA A 83 12.39 6.32 -5.33
N TRP A 84 11.29 7.04 -5.06
CA TRP A 84 11.34 8.47 -4.76
C TRP A 84 12.09 8.79 -3.48
N ALA A 85 11.83 8.05 -2.39
CA ALA A 85 12.54 8.20 -1.12
C ALA A 85 14.05 7.89 -1.26
N SER A 86 14.41 6.89 -2.05
CA SER A 86 15.80 6.53 -2.32
C SER A 86 16.51 7.60 -3.16
N THR A 87 15.81 8.21 -4.13
CA THR A 87 16.33 9.33 -4.92
C THR A 87 16.52 10.57 -4.04
N ALA A 88 15.56 10.89 -3.17
CA ALA A 88 15.69 11.96 -2.18
C ALA A 88 16.92 11.75 -1.29
N ASN A 89 17.15 10.52 -0.81
CA ASN A 89 18.31 10.17 -0.01
C ASN A 89 19.63 10.35 -0.77
N ALA A 90 19.66 9.92 -2.04
CA ALA A 90 20.83 10.05 -2.89
C ALA A 90 21.18 11.53 -3.14
N THR A 91 20.20 12.36 -3.51
CA THR A 91 20.38 13.81 -3.72
C THR A 91 20.90 14.49 -2.45
N ALA A 92 20.29 14.19 -1.30
CA ALA A 92 20.73 14.79 -0.05
C ALA A 92 22.17 14.35 0.33
N THR A 93 22.53 13.08 0.12
CA THR A 93 23.86 12.54 0.50
C THR A 93 24.95 12.99 -0.47
N ASN A 94 24.69 12.87 -1.77
CA ASN A 94 25.70 13.07 -2.81
C ASN A 94 25.84 14.52 -3.22
N ASP A 95 24.77 15.33 -3.09
CA ASP A 95 24.74 16.68 -3.61
C ASP A 95 24.55 17.76 -2.53
N VAL A 96 23.70 17.55 -1.52
CA VAL A 96 23.55 18.56 -0.44
C VAL A 96 24.76 18.51 0.48
N ALA A 97 25.07 17.34 1.05
CA ALA A 97 26.11 17.21 2.07
C ALA A 97 27.52 17.55 1.54
N THR A 98 27.80 17.20 0.28
CA THR A 98 29.11 17.39 -0.37
C THR A 98 29.35 18.80 -0.90
N ASN A 99 28.34 19.67 -0.91
CA ASN A 99 28.43 20.99 -1.50
C ASN A 99 28.74 22.06 -0.43
N ASP A 100 29.66 22.96 -0.76
CA ASP A 100 30.10 24.03 0.13
C ASP A 100 29.33 25.36 -0.09
N SER A 101 28.62 25.50 -1.21
CA SER A 101 27.83 26.69 -1.52
C SER A 101 26.43 26.55 -0.96
N VAL A 102 26.08 27.38 0.02
CA VAL A 102 24.73 27.46 0.61
C VAL A 102 23.65 27.64 -0.47
N THR A 103 23.89 28.48 -1.47
CA THR A 103 22.94 28.69 -2.57
C THR A 103 22.72 27.41 -3.39
N VAL A 104 23.79 26.66 -3.67
CA VAL A 104 23.70 25.43 -4.45
C VAL A 104 23.09 24.30 -3.61
N GLN A 105 23.45 24.19 -2.32
CA GLN A 105 22.81 23.27 -1.38
C GLN A 105 21.29 23.45 -1.40
N LYS A 106 20.78 24.69 -1.37
CA LYS A 106 19.33 24.96 -1.40
C LYS A 106 18.65 24.44 -2.67
N ILE A 107 19.28 24.54 -3.84
CA ILE A 107 18.75 23.97 -5.09
C ILE A 107 18.60 22.44 -4.98
N PHE A 108 19.56 21.78 -4.33
CA PHE A 108 19.47 20.34 -4.09
C PHE A 108 18.45 20.00 -3.00
N VAL A 109 18.31 20.82 -1.97
CA VAL A 109 17.26 20.68 -0.94
C VAL A 109 15.87 20.81 -1.59
N ASP A 110 15.67 21.76 -2.51
CA ASP A 110 14.40 21.89 -3.26
C ASP A 110 14.09 20.60 -4.04
N ARG A 111 15.09 20.00 -4.70
CA ARG A 111 14.92 18.69 -5.35
C ARG A 111 14.57 17.57 -4.37
N VAL A 112 15.14 17.57 -3.18
CA VAL A 112 14.78 16.60 -2.13
C VAL A 112 13.31 16.77 -1.75
N VAL A 113 12.85 18.02 -1.57
CA VAL A 113 11.44 18.33 -1.29
C VAL A 113 10.54 17.83 -2.43
N ASP A 114 10.92 18.03 -3.69
CA ASP A 114 10.16 17.55 -4.85
C ASP A 114 10.04 16.02 -4.88
N HIS A 115 11.14 15.30 -4.64
CA HIS A 115 11.10 13.83 -4.55
C HIS A 115 10.24 13.34 -3.38
N LEU A 116 10.27 14.00 -2.22
CA LEU A 116 9.41 13.66 -1.10
C LEU A 116 7.93 13.95 -1.37
N ASN A 117 7.63 15.02 -2.11
CA ASN A 117 6.28 15.31 -2.58
C ASN A 117 5.81 14.27 -3.60
N ALA A 118 6.68 13.82 -4.51
CA ALA A 118 6.38 12.72 -5.43
C ALA A 118 6.13 11.41 -4.68
N ALA A 119 6.93 11.09 -3.65
CA ALA A 119 6.66 9.94 -2.78
C ALA A 119 5.29 10.04 -2.09
N ARG A 120 4.84 11.24 -1.71
CA ARG A 120 3.53 11.45 -1.08
C ARG A 120 2.37 11.37 -2.06
N ASN A 121 2.44 12.10 -3.17
CA ASN A 121 1.30 12.38 -4.05
C ASN A 121 1.37 11.64 -5.39
N GLY A 122 2.50 11.01 -5.69
CA GLY A 122 2.86 10.55 -7.02
C GLY A 122 3.42 11.68 -7.89
N TYR A 123 3.93 11.28 -9.05
CA TYR A 123 4.38 12.15 -10.13
C TYR A 123 3.72 11.66 -11.42
N ASP A 124 3.15 12.59 -12.17
CA ASP A 124 2.64 12.38 -13.53
C ASP A 124 3.84 12.34 -14.46
N ALA A 125 4.32 11.14 -14.76
CA ALA A 125 5.61 10.92 -15.41
C ALA A 125 5.49 11.01 -16.93
N ASP A 126 4.33 10.63 -17.47
CA ASP A 126 4.04 10.72 -18.89
C ASP A 126 3.28 11.99 -19.29
N ASN A 127 2.94 12.82 -18.30
CA ASN A 127 2.33 14.12 -18.47
C ASN A 127 0.89 14.05 -19.04
N SER A 128 0.22 12.92 -18.83
CA SER A 128 -1.16 12.63 -19.24
C SER A 128 -2.22 13.41 -18.46
N GLY A 129 -1.83 14.10 -17.38
CA GLY A 129 -2.73 14.86 -16.51
C GLY A 129 -3.42 14.00 -15.45
N SER A 130 -3.10 12.72 -15.36
CA SER A 130 -3.53 11.79 -14.31
C SER A 130 -2.31 11.16 -13.64
N ILE A 131 -2.50 10.56 -12.46
CA ILE A 131 -1.41 9.88 -11.76
C ILE A 131 -1.85 8.47 -11.41
N GLY A 132 -1.15 7.47 -11.95
CA GLY A 132 -1.38 6.07 -11.61
C GLY A 132 -2.72 5.53 -12.11
N ASP A 133 -3.26 6.13 -13.17
CA ASP A 133 -4.41 5.63 -13.90
C ASP A 133 -4.04 5.37 -15.36
N VAL A 134 -4.63 4.32 -15.93
CA VAL A 134 -4.43 4.01 -17.34
C VAL A 134 -5.39 4.91 -18.12
N VAL A 135 -4.85 5.92 -18.79
CA VAL A 135 -5.61 6.85 -19.61
C VAL A 135 -5.44 6.48 -21.07
N THR A 136 -6.53 6.42 -21.82
CA THR A 136 -6.50 6.33 -23.29
C THR A 136 -7.59 7.23 -23.84
N ASP A 137 -7.21 8.40 -24.35
CA ASP A 137 -8.16 9.34 -24.93
C ASP A 137 -8.32 9.11 -26.43
N THR A 138 -9.52 8.70 -26.83
CA THR A 138 -9.90 8.49 -28.24
C THR A 138 -11.05 9.41 -28.67
N SER A 139 -11.29 10.48 -27.90
CA SER A 139 -12.44 11.37 -28.09
C SER A 139 -12.38 12.23 -29.36
N ASP A 140 -11.18 12.50 -29.88
CA ASP A 140 -10.96 13.22 -31.15
C ASP A 140 -10.11 12.37 -32.11
N PRO A 141 -10.64 11.93 -33.27
CA PRO A 141 -9.90 11.10 -34.23
C PRO A 141 -8.81 11.87 -34.99
N ASP A 142 -8.79 13.20 -34.95
CA ASP A 142 -7.83 14.05 -35.66
C ASP A 142 -6.66 14.51 -34.77
N LEU A 143 -6.71 14.23 -33.46
CA LEU A 143 -5.63 14.51 -32.50
C LEU A 143 -4.84 13.22 -32.16
N PRO A 144 -3.57 13.34 -31.70
CA PRO A 144 -2.84 12.21 -31.15
C PRO A 144 -3.61 11.56 -30.00
N VAL A 145 -3.70 10.23 -29.99
CA VAL A 145 -4.23 9.48 -28.85
C VAL A 145 -3.25 9.65 -27.69
N GLU A 146 -3.69 10.29 -26.61
CA GLU A 146 -2.94 10.34 -25.36
C GLU A 146 -3.10 8.99 -24.65
N THR A 147 -1.99 8.27 -24.46
CA THR A 147 -1.96 6.97 -23.78
C THR A 147 -1.01 7.00 -22.60
N SER A 148 -1.54 6.71 -21.40
CA SER A 148 -0.79 6.45 -20.18
C SER A 148 -1.03 5.01 -19.75
N ASP A 149 0.03 4.31 -19.33
CA ASP A 149 -0.09 3.01 -18.67
C ASP A 149 0.05 3.11 -17.13
N GLY A 150 0.24 4.34 -16.60
CA GLY A 150 0.44 4.63 -15.18
C GLY A 150 1.76 4.08 -14.60
N THR A 151 2.66 3.53 -15.42
CA THR A 151 3.88 2.86 -14.94
C THR A 151 4.84 3.86 -14.32
N GLY A 152 5.28 3.57 -13.09
CA GLY A 152 6.21 4.44 -12.37
C GLY A 152 5.56 5.72 -11.81
N GLU A 153 4.24 5.82 -11.92
CA GLU A 153 3.45 6.91 -11.37
C GLU A 153 2.84 6.54 -10.02
N GLY A 154 2.43 7.56 -9.28
CA GLY A 154 1.73 7.36 -8.01
C GLY A 154 2.65 7.22 -6.79
N GLY A 155 2.05 7.50 -5.64
CA GLY A 155 2.72 7.56 -4.34
C GLY A 155 1.77 7.17 -3.21
N GLY A 156 2.00 7.73 -2.03
CA GLY A 156 1.22 7.44 -0.82
C GLY A 156 -0.30 7.63 -1.00
N ALA A 157 -0.73 8.65 -1.74
CA ALA A 157 -2.15 8.94 -1.99
C ALA A 157 -2.86 7.86 -2.81
N GLN A 158 -2.23 7.40 -3.89
CA GLN A 158 -2.73 6.31 -4.74
C GLN A 158 -2.70 4.99 -3.99
N ALA A 159 -1.63 4.73 -3.21
CA ALA A 159 -1.54 3.55 -2.37
C ALA A 159 -2.66 3.47 -1.33
N TYR A 160 -2.99 4.60 -0.69
CA TYR A 160 -4.10 4.70 0.25
C TYR A 160 -5.43 4.34 -0.42
N THR A 161 -5.67 4.87 -1.62
CA THR A 161 -6.89 4.60 -2.39
C THR A 161 -6.99 3.13 -2.78
N ALA A 162 -5.90 2.54 -3.28
CA ALA A 162 -5.83 1.13 -3.64
C ALA A 162 -6.07 0.23 -2.43
N ALA A 163 -5.46 0.54 -1.28
CA ALA A 163 -5.65 -0.24 -0.07
C ALA A 163 -7.06 -0.11 0.51
N ARG A 164 -7.69 1.06 0.41
CA ARG A 164 -9.11 1.24 0.76
C ARG A 164 -10.01 0.38 -0.13
N ASN A 165 -9.74 0.33 -1.44
CA ASN A 165 -10.47 -0.53 -2.36
C ASN A 165 -10.29 -2.01 -2.00
N MET A 166 -9.07 -2.43 -1.64
CA MET A 166 -8.78 -3.78 -1.18
C MET A 166 -9.59 -4.14 0.08
N ALA A 167 -9.66 -3.23 1.06
CA ALA A 167 -10.47 -3.42 2.26
C ALA A 167 -11.97 -3.52 1.92
N ASN A 168 -12.47 -2.67 1.01
CA ASN A 168 -13.85 -2.74 0.55
C ASN A 168 -14.16 -4.09 -0.13
N PHE A 169 -13.29 -4.56 -1.05
CA PHE A 169 -13.47 -5.86 -1.69
C PHE A 169 -13.54 -6.99 -0.68
N SER A 170 -12.71 -6.96 0.37
CA SER A 170 -12.78 -7.98 1.42
C SER A 170 -14.07 -7.91 2.26
N LEU A 171 -14.72 -6.75 2.38
CA LEU A 171 -15.98 -6.63 3.10
C LEU A 171 -17.19 -7.03 2.23
N THR A 172 -17.08 -6.87 0.91
CA THR A 172 -18.15 -7.17 -0.05
C THR A 172 -18.01 -8.52 -0.72
N ALA A 173 -16.86 -9.20 -0.57
CA ALA A 173 -16.68 -10.58 -1.01
C ALA A 173 -17.81 -11.41 -0.39
N SER A 174 -18.63 -12.00 -1.26
CA SER A 174 -19.76 -12.82 -0.83
C SER A 174 -19.24 -14.01 -0.03
N PRO A 175 -19.97 -14.51 0.98
CA PRO A 175 -19.61 -15.78 1.58
C PRO A 175 -19.48 -16.81 0.45
N LEU A 176 -18.40 -17.59 0.47
CA LEU A 176 -18.21 -18.72 -0.44
C LEU A 176 -19.53 -19.51 -0.53
N PRO A 177 -19.92 -20.00 -1.73
CA PRO A 177 -21.13 -20.80 -1.86
C PRO A 177 -21.11 -21.87 -0.77
N ALA A 178 -22.19 -21.94 0.00
CA ALA A 178 -22.33 -22.92 1.07
C ALA A 178 -21.93 -24.29 0.53
N ALA A 179 -21.10 -25.01 1.28
CA ALA A 179 -20.64 -26.35 0.90
C ALA A 179 -21.82 -27.11 0.30
N GLU A 180 -21.68 -27.57 -0.94
CA GLU A 180 -22.70 -28.33 -1.64
C GLU A 180 -23.07 -29.49 -0.74
N VAL A 181 -24.23 -29.37 -0.06
CA VAL A 181 -24.79 -30.46 0.72
C VAL A 181 -25.14 -31.49 -0.31
N THR A 182 -24.26 -32.47 -0.48
CA THR A 182 -24.54 -33.63 -1.28
C THR A 182 -25.75 -34.27 -0.61
N GLU A 183 -26.95 -34.09 -1.18
CA GLU A 183 -28.14 -34.79 -0.71
C GLU A 183 -27.83 -36.28 -0.86
N VAL A 184 -27.43 -36.90 0.25
CA VAL A 184 -27.39 -38.33 0.36
C VAL A 184 -28.84 -38.76 0.34
N VAL A 185 -29.25 -39.32 -0.80
CA VAL A 185 -30.55 -39.97 -0.99
C VAL A 185 -30.76 -40.95 0.16
N GLU A 186 -31.72 -40.67 1.04
CA GLU A 186 -32.14 -41.57 2.11
C GLU A 186 -32.72 -42.87 1.51
N PRO A 187 -32.22 -44.06 1.89
CA PRO A 187 -33.05 -45.26 1.89
C PRO A 187 -33.96 -45.26 3.15
N GLU A 188 -35.18 -45.80 2.99
CA GLU A 188 -36.24 -45.93 4.01
C GLU A 188 -35.77 -46.51 5.37
N PRO A 189 -36.49 -46.23 6.48
CA PRO A 189 -36.04 -46.53 7.83
C PRO A 189 -36.33 -47.99 8.24
N GLU A 190 -35.31 -48.67 8.78
CA GLU A 190 -35.48 -49.82 9.69
C GLU A 190 -35.02 -49.44 11.12
N PRO A 191 -35.65 -50.01 12.16
CA PRO A 191 -35.69 -49.43 13.51
C PRO A 191 -34.42 -49.65 14.36
N GLU A 192 -34.14 -48.65 15.21
CA GLU A 192 -33.04 -48.54 16.18
C GLU A 192 -32.92 -49.73 17.15
N PRO A 193 -31.68 -49.99 17.66
CA PRO A 193 -31.47 -49.77 19.09
C PRO A 193 -30.09 -49.23 19.52
N GLU A 194 -30.15 -48.34 20.52
CA GLU A 194 -29.19 -47.86 21.54
C GLU A 194 -27.77 -47.36 21.15
N PRO A 195 -27.33 -46.21 21.72
CA PRO A 195 -26.07 -45.57 21.36
C PRO A 195 -24.87 -46.23 22.07
N GLU A 196 -24.04 -46.95 21.32
CA GLU A 196 -22.64 -47.13 21.67
C GLU A 196 -21.85 -45.85 21.31
N PRO A 197 -20.87 -45.40 22.11
CA PRO A 197 -20.17 -44.15 21.89
C PRO A 197 -19.25 -44.25 20.67
N THR A 198 -19.77 -43.93 19.48
CA THR A 198 -18.92 -43.71 18.32
C THR A 198 -18.30 -42.32 18.45
N THR A 199 -17.06 -42.32 18.92
CA THR A 199 -16.11 -41.23 18.72
C THR A 199 -16.08 -40.85 17.25
N HIS A 200 -16.79 -39.78 16.88
CA HIS A 200 -16.64 -39.15 15.58
C HIS A 200 -15.17 -38.72 15.43
N ILE A 201 -14.46 -39.38 14.51
CA ILE A 201 -13.07 -39.09 14.13
C ILE A 201 -12.92 -37.70 13.47
N LEU A 202 -14.02 -36.95 13.33
CA LEU A 202 -14.05 -35.62 12.74
C LEU A 202 -14.48 -34.51 13.71
N ASP A 203 -14.69 -34.80 15.00
CA ASP A 203 -14.74 -33.76 16.05
C ASP A 203 -13.32 -33.36 16.51
N LEU A 204 -12.41 -33.25 15.55
CA LEU A 204 -11.22 -32.44 15.73
C LEU A 204 -11.75 -31.02 15.60
N GLY A 205 -11.83 -30.28 16.70
CA GLY A 205 -12.11 -28.83 16.76
C GLY A 205 -11.07 -27.97 16.00
N LEU A 206 -10.67 -28.41 14.82
CA LEU A 206 -9.93 -27.68 13.83
C LEU A 206 -10.98 -26.87 13.06
N PRO A 207 -10.92 -25.53 13.11
CA PRO A 207 -11.79 -24.71 12.29
C PRO A 207 -11.69 -25.18 10.83
N SER A 208 -12.83 -25.29 10.16
CA SER A 208 -12.88 -25.74 8.77
C SER A 208 -11.92 -24.89 7.92
N VAL A 209 -11.36 -25.45 6.86
CA VAL A 209 -10.48 -24.68 5.95
C VAL A 209 -11.19 -23.40 5.47
N GLY A 210 -12.52 -23.45 5.30
CA GLY A 210 -13.36 -22.30 5.01
C GLY A 210 -13.40 -21.25 6.14
N GLU A 211 -13.56 -21.63 7.40
CA GLU A 211 -13.52 -20.70 8.54
C GLU A 211 -12.13 -20.14 8.80
N ARG A 212 -11.06 -20.90 8.53
CA ARG A 212 -9.67 -20.41 8.62
C ARG A 212 -9.35 -19.40 7.54
N ILE A 213 -9.85 -19.61 6.32
CA ILE A 213 -9.68 -18.67 5.21
C ILE A 213 -10.50 -17.41 5.49
N LEU A 214 -11.77 -17.53 5.90
CA LEU A 214 -12.59 -16.36 6.28
C LEU A 214 -11.99 -15.60 7.46
N ALA A 215 -11.49 -16.29 8.49
CA ALA A 215 -10.84 -15.66 9.63
C ALA A 215 -9.49 -15.02 9.24
N SER A 216 -8.72 -15.63 8.33
CA SER A 216 -7.45 -15.06 7.84
C SER A 216 -7.68 -13.87 6.92
N ILE A 217 -8.64 -13.95 6.01
CA ILE A 217 -9.07 -12.81 5.18
C ILE A 217 -9.59 -11.71 6.09
N MET A 218 -10.49 -11.99 7.04
CA MET A 218 -11.00 -10.98 7.96
C MET A 218 -9.91 -10.38 8.85
N GLN A 219 -8.93 -11.17 9.34
CA GLN A 219 -7.79 -10.64 10.10
C GLN A 219 -6.84 -9.80 9.24
N VAL A 220 -6.49 -10.24 8.04
CA VAL A 220 -5.62 -9.49 7.11
C VAL A 220 -6.31 -8.21 6.64
N SER A 221 -7.60 -8.28 6.35
CA SER A 221 -8.43 -7.14 5.96
C SER A 221 -8.76 -6.21 7.11
N MET A 222 -8.80 -6.70 8.34
CA MET A 222 -8.91 -5.88 9.54
C MET A 222 -7.57 -5.21 9.85
N VAL A 223 -6.43 -5.88 9.66
CA VAL A 223 -5.08 -5.27 9.80
C VAL A 223 -4.87 -4.19 8.74
N ILE A 224 -5.25 -4.45 7.49
CA ILE A 224 -5.18 -3.48 6.40
C ILE A 224 -6.24 -2.37 6.60
N GLY A 225 -7.47 -2.73 6.93
CA GLY A 225 -8.55 -1.78 7.25
C GLY A 225 -8.18 -0.84 8.40
N LEU A 226 -7.67 -1.35 9.53
CA LEU A 226 -7.15 -0.52 10.64
C LEU A 226 -5.84 0.20 10.30
N ALA A 227 -5.05 -0.30 9.34
CA ALA A 227 -3.92 0.44 8.80
C ALA A 227 -4.38 1.70 8.05
N PHE A 228 -5.57 1.72 7.43
CA PHE A 228 -6.05 2.81 6.56
C PHE A 228 -7.26 3.63 7.09
N VAL A 229 -7.98 3.19 8.12
CA VAL A 229 -9.08 3.95 8.77
C VAL A 229 -8.60 5.17 9.59
N GLY A 230 -7.29 5.38 9.74
CA GLY A 230 -6.71 6.51 10.47
C GLY A 230 -6.75 7.88 9.77
N VAL A 231 -7.33 7.98 8.56
CA VAL A 231 -7.46 9.25 7.82
C VAL A 231 -8.93 9.49 7.50
N GLY A 232 -9.64 10.06 8.48
CA GLY A 232 -11.05 10.39 8.36
C GLY A 232 -11.57 11.08 9.61
N GLY A 233 -11.06 12.28 9.91
CA GLY A 233 -11.60 13.10 10.99
C GLY A 233 -10.71 14.27 11.42
N LEU A 234 -10.98 15.43 10.82
CA LEU A 234 -10.57 16.82 11.15
C LEU A 234 -9.13 17.23 10.85
#